data_AF-A0AAE4Y7N8-F1
#
_entry.id   AF-A0AAE4Y7N8-F1
#
_cell.length_a   1.000
_cell.length_b   1.000
_cell.length_c   1.000
_cell.angle_alpha   90.00
_cell.angle_beta   90.00
_cell.angle_gamma   90.00
#
_symmetry.space_group_name_H-M   'P 1'
#
loop_
_entity.id
_entity.type
_entity.pdbx_description
1 polymer ?
#
loop_
_entity_poly.entity_id
_entity_poly.type
_entity_poly.pdbx_seq_one_letter_code
_entity_poly.pdbx_strand_id
1 'polypeptide(L)'
;MYSILAGQSIIGHTEFEHGDPPMGVAFGQMLPSPAFAAFRTSHAPDLGEAGETSWGNLSARSDSGVLLDCADVVIVVHDLDAAPEDGAPGIEVTAYGIAWQQFETLFPEHVAAHDHRFGSAS
;
A
#
# COMPACT_ATOMS: atom_id res chain seq x y z
N MET A 1 -4.71 -9.18 -5.14
CA MET A 1 -5.48 -8.10 -4.48
C MET A 1 -5.37 -8.17 -2.96
N TYR A 2 -5.18 -7.02 -2.33
CA TYR A 2 -5.08 -6.83 -0.88
C TYR A 2 -6.13 -5.85 -0.40
N SER A 3 -6.77 -6.14 0.73
CA SER A 3 -7.57 -5.17 1.49
C SER A 3 -6.65 -4.33 2.38
N ILE A 4 -6.86 -3.02 2.40
CA ILE A 4 -6.22 -2.09 3.34
C ILE A 4 -7.16 -1.86 4.52
N LEU A 5 -6.64 -1.99 5.74
CA LEU A 5 -7.42 -1.97 6.97
C LEU A 5 -6.97 -0.86 7.91
N ALA A 6 -7.95 -0.13 8.44
CA ALA A 6 -7.81 0.67 9.66
C ALA A 6 -8.45 -0.12 10.81
N GLY A 7 -7.63 -0.83 11.59
CA GLY A 7 -8.10 -1.80 12.57
C GLY A 7 -8.86 -2.95 11.89
N GLN A 8 -10.17 -3.05 12.11
CA GLN A 8 -11.03 -4.08 11.50
C GLN A 8 -11.78 -3.59 10.24
N SER A 9 -11.76 -2.29 9.96
CA SER A 9 -12.49 -1.69 8.84
C SER A 9 -11.67 -1.75 7.57
N ILE A 10 -12.20 -2.35 6.51
CA ILE A 10 -11.61 -2.28 5.18
C ILE A 10 -11.87 -0.87 4.64
N ILE A 11 -10.80 -0.13 4.39
CA ILE A 11 -10.87 1.24 3.88
C ILE A 11 -10.56 1.31 2.39
N GLY A 12 -9.88 0.33 1.82
CA GLY A 12 -9.63 0.28 0.38
C GLY A 12 -9.01 -1.04 -0.05
N HIS A 13 -8.63 -1.11 -1.31
CA HIS A 13 -7.93 -2.26 -1.88
C HIS A 13 -6.81 -1.82 -2.81
N THR A 14 -5.81 -2.66 -2.99
CA THR A 14 -4.70 -2.43 -3.92
C THR A 14 -4.23 -3.76 -4.50
N GLU A 15 -3.62 -3.73 -5.68
CA GLU A 15 -2.88 -4.89 -6.19
C GLU A 15 -1.42 -4.88 -5.74
N PHE A 16 -0.90 -3.77 -5.18
CA PHE A 16 0.53 -3.55 -4.98
C PHE A 16 1.31 -3.87 -6.27
N GLU A 17 1.02 -3.10 -7.33
CA GLU A 17 1.50 -3.37 -8.69
C GLU A 17 3.02 -3.32 -8.83
N HIS A 18 3.73 -2.77 -7.83
CA HIS A 18 5.16 -2.59 -7.81
C HIS A 18 5.77 -3.00 -6.47
N GLY A 19 7.08 -3.30 -6.49
CA GLY A 19 7.82 -3.59 -5.27
C GLY A 19 9.33 -3.52 -5.45
N ASP A 20 10.01 -3.40 -4.31
CA ASP A 20 11.46 -3.46 -4.14
C ASP A 20 11.76 -4.52 -3.08
N PRO A 21 11.98 -5.80 -3.48
CA PRO A 21 12.21 -6.90 -2.56
C PRO A 21 13.41 -6.69 -1.61
N PRO A 22 14.59 -6.24 -2.07
CA PRO A 22 15.73 -5.94 -1.17
C PRO A 22 15.39 -4.96 -0.05
N MET A 23 14.50 -4.00 -0.31
CA MET A 23 14.05 -3.02 0.69
C MET A 23 12.82 -3.49 1.48
N GLY A 24 12.22 -4.63 1.12
CA GLY A 24 10.98 -5.13 1.72
C GLY A 24 9.80 -4.18 1.49
N VAL A 25 9.70 -3.57 0.31
CA VAL A 25 8.67 -2.57 -0.01
C VAL A 25 7.76 -3.07 -1.13
N ALA A 26 6.45 -2.94 -0.94
CA ALA A 26 5.46 -3.12 -2.00
C ALA A 26 4.56 -1.88 -2.05
N PHE A 27 4.25 -1.39 -3.25
CA PHE A 27 3.48 -0.16 -3.41
C PHE A 27 2.58 -0.20 -4.64
N GLY A 28 1.54 0.62 -4.61
CA GLY A 28 0.52 0.59 -5.63
C GLY A 28 -0.56 1.65 -5.48
N GLN A 29 -1.49 1.66 -6.42
CA GLN A 29 -2.67 2.52 -6.34
C GLN A 29 -3.73 1.88 -5.44
N MET A 30 -4.44 2.70 -4.68
CA MET A 30 -5.54 2.25 -3.85
C MET A 30 -6.88 2.58 -4.51
N LEU A 31 -7.73 1.57 -4.61
CA LEU A 31 -9.17 1.71 -4.86
C LEU A 31 -9.88 1.96 -3.51
N PRO A 32 -10.33 3.19 -3.22
CA PRO A 32 -10.98 3.49 -1.96
C PRO A 32 -12.35 2.81 -1.86
N SER A 33 -12.67 2.31 -0.67
CA SER A 33 -14.03 1.90 -0.34
C SER A 33 -14.86 3.08 0.19
N PRO A 34 -16.19 2.97 0.31
CA PRO A 34 -17.00 3.99 0.97
C PRO A 34 -16.55 4.33 2.40
N ALA A 35 -15.93 3.38 3.12
CA ALA A 35 -15.43 3.60 4.46
C ALA A 35 -14.22 4.55 4.51
N PHE A 36 -13.50 4.74 3.40
CA PHE A 36 -12.34 5.63 3.33
C PHE A 36 -12.72 7.09 3.61
N ALA A 37 -13.88 7.54 3.13
CA ALA A 37 -14.35 8.90 3.36
C ALA A 37 -14.61 9.19 4.85
N ALA A 38 -15.17 8.21 5.57
CA ALA A 38 -15.37 8.30 7.02
C ALA A 38 -14.03 8.19 7.78
N PHE A 39 -13.11 7.35 7.30
CA PHE A 39 -11.76 7.25 7.86
C PHE A 39 -11.03 8.61 7.80
N ARG A 40 -10.99 9.28 6.64
CA ARG A 40 -10.35 10.60 6.44
C ARG A 40 -10.85 11.69 7.40
N THR A 41 -12.12 11.62 7.80
CA THR A 41 -12.71 12.62 8.70
C THR A 41 -12.55 12.28 10.18
N SER A 42 -12.36 11.00 10.50
CA SER A 42 -12.24 10.51 11.89
C SER A 42 -10.79 10.29 12.34
N HIS A 43 -9.84 10.19 11.41
CA HIS A 43 -8.42 9.97 11.69
C HIS A 43 -7.62 11.18 11.23
N ALA A 44 -6.91 11.79 12.17
CA ALA A 44 -5.99 12.88 11.85
C ALA A 44 -4.89 12.34 10.92
N PRO A 45 -4.57 13.06 9.83
CA PRO A 45 -3.45 12.69 8.99
C PRO A 45 -2.12 12.93 9.70
N ASP A 46 -1.10 12.24 9.25
CA ASP A 46 0.28 12.50 9.64
C ASP A 46 0.74 13.84 9.06
N LEU A 47 1.63 14.54 9.79
CA LEU A 47 2.21 15.80 9.33
C LEU A 47 3.25 15.50 8.24
N GLY A 48 2.82 15.54 6.98
CA GLY A 48 3.64 15.33 5.79
C GLY A 48 4.20 16.60 5.17
N GLU A 49 4.80 16.45 3.99
CA GLU A 49 5.24 17.56 3.15
C GLU A 49 4.04 18.33 2.54
N ALA A 50 4.28 19.58 2.12
CA ALA A 50 3.22 20.42 1.58
C ALA A 50 2.64 19.82 0.29
N GLY A 51 1.32 19.57 0.27
CA GLY A 51 0.60 19.05 -0.89
C GLY A 51 0.21 17.56 -0.80
N GLU A 52 0.68 16.87 0.23
CA GLU A 52 0.35 15.46 0.48
C GLU A 52 -0.38 15.31 1.81
N THR A 53 -1.27 14.32 1.88
CA THR A 53 -1.90 13.93 3.15
C THR A 53 -1.76 12.43 3.30
N SER A 54 -1.17 12.00 4.42
CA SER A 54 -0.86 10.61 4.65
C SER A 54 -1.46 10.07 5.95
N TRP A 55 -1.63 8.76 5.98
CA TRP A 55 -2.04 8.01 7.17
C TRP A 55 -1.25 6.71 7.25
N GLY A 56 -0.48 6.52 8.31
CA GLY A 56 0.17 5.27 8.67
C GLY A 56 -0.59 4.45 9.71
N ASN A 57 0.12 3.48 10.30
CA ASN A 57 -0.41 2.50 11.26
C ASN A 57 -1.62 1.71 10.72
N LEU A 58 -1.55 1.33 9.44
CA LEU A 58 -2.55 0.53 8.77
C LEU A 58 -2.05 -0.91 8.61
N SER A 59 -2.93 -1.78 8.13
CA SER A 59 -2.56 -3.16 7.80
C SER A 59 -3.04 -3.52 6.40
N ALA A 60 -2.38 -4.50 5.78
CA ALA A 60 -2.82 -5.10 4.53
C ALA A 60 -3.15 -6.57 4.77
N ARG A 61 -4.21 -7.05 4.10
CA ARG A 61 -4.62 -8.46 4.14
C ARG A 61 -4.86 -8.96 2.73
N SER A 62 -4.22 -10.07 2.37
CA SER A 62 -4.45 -10.74 1.09
C SER A 62 -5.89 -11.25 0.97
N ASP A 63 -6.32 -11.54 -0.26
CA ASP A 63 -7.60 -12.19 -0.56
C ASP A 63 -7.81 -13.53 0.16
N SER A 64 -6.73 -14.28 0.38
CA SER A 64 -6.70 -15.53 1.14
C SER A 64 -6.83 -15.33 2.66
N GLY A 65 -6.86 -14.07 3.13
CA GLY A 65 -7.03 -13.72 4.54
C GLY A 65 -5.71 -13.60 5.32
N VAL A 66 -4.56 -13.80 4.70
CA VAL A 66 -3.25 -13.64 5.34
C VAL A 66 -2.95 -12.16 5.55
N LEU A 67 -2.68 -11.76 6.80
CA LEU A 67 -2.17 -10.43 7.12
C LEU A 67 -0.71 -10.30 6.67
N LEU A 68 -0.41 -9.18 6.04
CA LEU A 68 0.95 -8.82 5.67
C LEU A 68 1.73 -8.49 6.95
N ASP A 69 2.84 -9.20 7.15
CA ASP A 69 3.81 -9.00 8.21
C ASP A 69 4.83 -7.95 7.72
N CYS A 70 4.49 -6.69 7.99
CA CYS A 70 5.25 -5.51 7.59
C CYS A 70 5.33 -4.53 8.75
N ALA A 71 6.30 -3.62 8.70
CA ALA A 71 6.49 -2.60 9.73
C ALA A 71 5.34 -1.59 9.74
N ASP A 72 4.86 -1.18 8.56
CA ASP A 72 3.69 -0.32 8.43
C ASP A 72 3.06 -0.41 7.03
N VAL A 73 1.80 -0.02 6.94
CA VAL A 73 1.12 0.31 5.69
C VAL A 73 0.70 1.77 5.74
N VAL A 74 1.12 2.54 4.73
CA VAL A 74 0.88 3.97 4.66
C VAL A 74 0.07 4.28 3.41
N ILE A 75 -1.00 5.06 3.56
CA ILE A 75 -1.72 5.68 2.46
C ILE A 75 -1.20 7.10 2.27
N VAL A 76 -0.96 7.51 1.03
CA VAL A 76 -0.66 8.89 0.65
C VAL A 76 -1.71 9.34 -0.36
N VAL A 77 -2.33 10.49 -0.11
CA VAL A 77 -3.25 11.13 -1.04
C VAL A 77 -2.60 12.39 -1.57
N HIS A 78 -2.39 12.41 -2.88
CA HIS A 78 -1.91 13.58 -3.62
C HIS A 78 -3.11 14.44 -3.98
N ASP A 79 -3.12 15.69 -3.52
CA ASP A 79 -4.18 16.68 -3.77
C ASP A 79 -5.60 16.22 -3.40
N LEU A 80 -6.01 16.50 -2.15
CA LEU A 80 -7.33 16.12 -1.61
C LEU A 80 -8.52 16.72 -2.36
N ASP A 81 -8.31 17.80 -3.13
CA ASP A 81 -9.34 18.62 -3.78
C ASP A 81 -9.39 18.43 -5.31
N ALA A 82 -8.38 17.80 -5.91
CA ALA A 82 -8.38 17.48 -7.33
C ALA A 82 -9.31 16.29 -7.63
N ALA A 83 -10.30 16.52 -8.49
CA ALA A 83 -10.97 15.42 -9.16
C ALA A 83 -9.94 14.69 -10.03
N PRO A 84 -9.86 13.34 -9.97
CA PRO A 84 -8.88 12.62 -10.77
C PRO A 84 -9.12 12.89 -12.25
N GLU A 85 -8.12 13.44 -12.96
CA GLU A 85 -8.23 13.78 -14.39
C GLU A 85 -8.59 12.54 -15.24
N ASP A 86 -8.16 11.35 -14.80
CA ASP A 86 -8.39 10.06 -15.46
C ASP A 86 -9.31 9.10 -14.68
N GLY A 87 -9.99 9.59 -13.64
CA GLY A 87 -10.90 8.77 -12.82
C GLY A 87 -10.23 7.82 -11.81
N ALA A 88 -8.90 7.67 -11.85
CA ALA A 88 -8.13 6.98 -10.81
C ALA A 88 -7.74 7.99 -9.73
N PRO A 89 -8.20 7.84 -8.48
CA PRO A 89 -7.83 8.76 -7.42
C PRO A 89 -6.31 8.68 -7.20
N GLY A 90 -5.64 9.83 -7.01
CA GLY A 90 -4.20 9.91 -6.70
C GLY A 90 -3.89 9.42 -5.29
N ILE A 91 -4.35 8.21 -4.96
CA ILE A 91 -4.21 7.59 -3.65
C ILE A 91 -3.27 6.42 -3.80
N GLU A 92 -2.08 6.57 -3.27
CA GLU A 92 -1.06 5.55 -3.23
C GLU A 92 -1.09 4.84 -1.89
N VAL A 93 -0.69 3.58 -1.89
CA VAL A 93 -0.47 2.79 -0.69
C VAL A 93 0.87 2.09 -0.78
N THR A 94 1.62 2.14 0.31
CA THR A 94 2.93 1.50 0.43
C THR A 94 2.97 0.67 1.70
N ALA A 95 3.34 -0.60 1.55
CA ALA A 95 3.71 -1.47 2.66
C ALA A 95 5.23 -1.47 2.82
N TYR A 96 5.70 -1.13 4.02
CA TYR A 96 7.12 -1.00 4.35
C TYR A 96 7.59 -2.12 5.26
N GLY A 97 8.81 -2.61 5.03
CA GLY A 97 9.47 -3.55 5.94
C GLY A 97 8.82 -4.93 5.97
N ILE A 98 8.33 -5.40 4.82
CA ILE A 98 7.77 -6.74 4.67
C ILE A 98 8.89 -7.77 4.89
N ALA A 99 8.64 -8.79 5.71
CA ALA A 99 9.61 -9.85 5.94
C ALA A 99 9.92 -10.63 4.65
N TRP A 100 11.21 -10.89 4.36
CA TRP A 100 11.67 -11.52 3.12
C TRP A 100 10.92 -12.79 2.73
N GLN A 101 10.77 -13.73 3.67
CA GLN A 101 10.07 -15.00 3.43
C GLN A 101 8.62 -14.80 2.99
N GLN A 102 7.96 -13.80 3.56
CA GLN A 102 6.60 -13.47 3.19
C GLN A 102 6.56 -12.73 1.86
N PHE A 103 7.52 -11.85 1.60
CA PHE A 103 7.65 -11.13 0.33
C PHE A 103 7.79 -12.09 -0.86
N GLU A 104 8.70 -13.07 -0.77
CA GLU A 104 8.88 -14.10 -1.81
C GLU A 104 7.60 -14.91 -2.07
N THR A 105 6.83 -15.15 -1.02
CA THR A 105 5.60 -15.94 -1.10
C THR A 105 4.44 -15.13 -1.69
N LEU A 106 4.30 -13.88 -1.28
CA LEU A 106 3.15 -13.03 -1.56
C LEU A 106 3.31 -12.14 -2.80
N PHE A 107 4.55 -11.89 -3.21
CA PHE A 107 4.90 -11.04 -4.36
C PHE A 107 5.98 -11.71 -5.26
N PRO A 108 5.77 -12.96 -5.70
CA PRO A 108 6.79 -13.68 -6.48
C PRO A 108 7.13 -12.98 -7.81
N GLU A 109 6.19 -12.26 -8.42
CA GLU A 109 6.42 -11.46 -9.62
C GLU A 109 7.40 -10.29 -9.40
N HIS A 110 7.38 -9.67 -8.21
CA HIS A 110 8.29 -8.56 -7.88
C HIS A 110 9.71 -9.08 -7.66
N VAL A 111 9.86 -10.25 -7.05
CA VAL A 111 11.15 -10.94 -6.90
C VAL A 111 11.70 -11.32 -8.28
N ALA A 112 10.89 -11.94 -9.14
CA ALA A 112 11.32 -12.31 -10.48
C ALA A 112 11.70 -11.09 -11.34
N ALA A 113 10.98 -9.98 -11.22
CA ALA A 113 11.30 -8.73 -11.91
C ALA A 113 12.62 -8.13 -11.42
N HIS A 114 12.89 -8.18 -10.12
CA HIS A 114 14.15 -7.75 -9.53
C HIS A 114 15.32 -8.61 -10.04
N ASP A 115 15.20 -9.93 -9.95
CA ASP A 115 16.26 -10.88 -10.34
C ASP A 115 16.61 -10.79 -11.83
N HIS A 116 15.62 -10.59 -12.69
CA HIS A 116 15.86 -10.32 -14.11
C HIS A 116 16.63 -9.01 -14.34
N ARG A 117 16.39 -7.98 -13.52
CA ARG A 117 16.99 -6.66 -13.71
C ARG A 117 18.40 -6.54 -13.14
N PHE A 118 18.69 -7.23 -12.05
CA PHE A 118 19.95 -7.05 -11.30
C PHE A 118 20.79 -8.32 -11.13
N GLY A 119 20.29 -9.48 -11.58
CA GLY A 119 20.92 -10.78 -11.36
C GLY A 119 20.61 -11.32 -9.96
N SER A 120 20.44 -12.63 -9.84
CA SER A 120 20.14 -13.27 -8.56
C SER A 120 21.31 -13.06 -7.58
N ALA A 121 21.05 -12.43 -6.44
CA ALA A 121 21.99 -12.40 -5.31
C ALA A 121 22.13 -13.84 -4.79
N SER A 122 23.21 -14.51 -5.22
CA SER A 122 23.53 -15.90 -4.86
C SER A 122 24.44 -15.95 -3.65
#